data_AF-A0A495QFZ4-F1
#
_entry.id   AF-A0A495QFZ4-F1
#
_cell.length_a   1.000
_cell.length_b   1.000
_cell.length_c   1.000
_cell.angle_alpha   90.00
_cell.angle_beta   90.00
_cell.angle_gamma   90.00
#
_symmetry.space_group_name_H-M   'P 1'
#
loop_
_entity.id
_entity.type
_entity.pdbx_description
1 polymer ?
#
loop_
_entity_poly.entity_id
_entity_poly.type
_entity_poly.pdbx_seq_one_letter_code
_entity_poly.pdbx_strand_id
1 'polypeptide(L)'
;MEDKLYSVEEVADLLGLHVRTVRGYIHAGRLRAVRIGKQYRIAAADLEALIGRPRVGGSASVEVSSIVQVEGVDRLAADRLGTLVLAAVNTGGNSGRQLRVQVVHDVERSRMKFVILGGAADTADVLRLLDDVLAQEDDGG
;
A
#
# COMPACT_ATOMS: atom_id res chain seq x y z
N MET A 1 23.89 -5.25 13.57
CA MET A 1 23.25 -5.60 14.86
C MET A 1 23.05 -7.10 14.84
N GLU A 2 23.41 -7.81 15.90
CA GLU A 2 23.33 -9.29 15.95
C GLU A 2 21.89 -9.78 15.80
N ASP A 3 21.66 -10.72 14.88
CA ASP A 3 20.36 -11.39 14.72
C ASP A 3 20.13 -12.28 15.94
N LYS A 4 19.45 -11.73 16.95
CA LYS A 4 19.09 -12.48 18.15
C LYS A 4 18.13 -13.61 17.77
N LEU A 5 18.53 -14.84 18.07
CA LEU A 5 17.75 -16.06 17.84
C LEU A 5 17.19 -16.58 19.16
N TYR A 6 15.88 -16.83 19.16
CA TYR A 6 15.15 -17.41 20.28
C TYR A 6 14.90 -18.90 20.07
N SER A 7 14.88 -19.67 21.14
CA SER A 7 14.31 -21.02 21.16
C SER A 7 12.79 -20.97 21.18
N VAL A 8 12.15 -22.11 20.99
CA VAL A 8 10.69 -22.22 21.08
C VAL A 8 10.21 -21.96 22.50
N GLU A 9 11.00 -22.38 23.48
CA GLU A 9 10.75 -22.20 24.90
C GLU A 9 10.86 -20.72 25.30
N GLU A 10 11.88 -20.00 24.82
CA GLU A 10 12.01 -18.56 25.08
C GLU A 10 10.85 -17.77 24.45
N VAL A 11 10.40 -18.15 23.25
CA VAL A 11 9.23 -17.52 22.62
C VAL A 11 7.94 -17.80 23.40
N ALA A 12 7.79 -19.03 23.92
CA ALA A 12 6.66 -19.40 24.76
C ALA A 12 6.61 -18.53 26.03
N ASP A 13 7.75 -18.35 26.70
CA ASP A 13 7.85 -17.50 27.90
C ASP A 13 7.57 -16.03 27.58
N LEU A 14 8.12 -15.49 26.48
CA LEU A 14 7.91 -14.11 26.05
C LEU A 14 6.45 -13.80 25.72
N LEU A 15 5.73 -14.75 25.11
CA LEU A 15 4.33 -14.59 24.72
C LEU A 15 3.34 -15.02 25.80
N GLY A 16 3.81 -15.62 26.91
CA GLY A 16 2.94 -16.25 27.92
C GLY A 16 2.13 -17.42 27.35
N LEU A 17 2.66 -18.10 26.32
CA LEU A 17 1.99 -19.20 25.63
C LEU A 17 2.63 -20.53 26.00
N HIS A 18 1.86 -21.62 25.89
CA HIS A 18 2.43 -22.96 26.03
C HIS A 18 3.33 -23.31 24.82
N VAL A 19 4.47 -23.97 25.06
CA VAL A 19 5.44 -24.40 24.02
C VAL A 19 4.75 -25.14 22.86
N ARG A 20 3.74 -25.97 23.18
CA ARG A 20 2.92 -26.70 22.17
C ARG A 20 2.22 -25.75 21.19
N THR A 21 1.72 -24.61 21.65
CA THR A 21 1.05 -23.61 20.81
C THR A 21 2.05 -22.96 19.86
N VAL A 22 3.24 -22.61 20.36
CA VAL A 22 4.33 -22.06 19.53
C VAL A 22 4.77 -23.07 18.47
N ARG A 23 4.94 -24.35 18.83
CA ARG A 23 5.22 -25.43 17.85
C ARG A 23 4.08 -25.57 16.83
N GLY A 24 2.83 -25.45 17.27
CA GLY A 24 1.67 -25.41 16.40
C GLY A 24 1.73 -24.27 15.38
N TYR A 25 2.16 -23.07 15.78
CA TYR A 25 2.34 -21.94 14.88
C TYR A 25 3.47 -22.16 13.86
N ILE A 26 4.57 -22.79 14.26
CA ILE A 26 5.65 -23.16 13.34
C ILE A 26 5.14 -24.18 12.31
N HIS A 27 4.45 -25.23 12.75
CA HIS A 27 3.90 -26.26 11.86
C HIS A 27 2.81 -25.71 10.92
N ALA A 28 1.99 -24.77 11.38
CA ALA A 28 0.98 -24.10 10.58
C ALA A 28 1.55 -22.99 9.66
N GLY A 29 2.87 -22.75 9.68
CA GLY A 29 3.51 -21.68 8.90
C GLY A 29 3.22 -20.26 9.39
N ARG A 30 2.56 -20.11 10.55
CA ARG A 30 2.22 -18.81 11.15
C ARG A 30 3.42 -18.14 11.82
N LEU A 31 4.42 -18.91 12.24
CA LEU A 31 5.68 -18.41 12.81
C LEU A 31 6.85 -19.03 12.04
N ARG A 32 7.68 -18.19 11.43
CA ARG A 32 8.87 -18.67 10.73
C ARG A 32 9.95 -19.06 11.73
N ALA A 33 10.53 -20.24 11.54
CA ALA A 33 11.62 -20.75 12.35
C ALA A 33 12.61 -21.49 11.44
N VAL A 34 13.89 -21.32 11.72
CA VAL A 34 14.98 -22.05 11.06
C VAL A 34 15.40 -23.22 11.94
N ARG A 35 15.80 -24.34 11.33
CA ARG A 35 16.29 -25.50 12.07
C ARG A 35 17.81 -25.44 12.15
N ILE A 36 18.32 -25.24 13.36
CA ILE A 36 19.76 -25.23 13.63
C ILE A 36 20.06 -26.50 14.43
N GLY A 37 20.66 -27.48 13.76
CA GLY A 37 20.83 -28.83 14.29
C GLY A 37 19.50 -29.53 14.58
N LYS A 38 19.26 -29.91 15.84
CA LYS A 38 18.02 -30.58 16.27
C LYS A 38 16.96 -29.62 16.82
N GLN A 39 17.25 -28.32 16.89
CA GLN A 39 16.39 -27.34 17.53
C GLN A 39 15.84 -26.33 16.52
N TYR A 40 14.63 -25.84 16.78
CA TYR A 40 14.09 -24.68 16.09
C TYR A 40 14.67 -23.41 16.71
N ARG A 41 15.01 -22.45 15.85
CA ARG A 41 15.45 -21.11 16.21
C ARG A 41 14.59 -20.10 15.49
N ILE A 42 14.13 -19.09 16.20
CA ILE A 42 13.19 -18.08 15.74
C ILE A 42 13.92 -16.75 15.79
N ALA A 43 14.03 -16.07 14.65
CA ALA A 43 14.64 -14.75 14.62
C ALA A 43 13.73 -13.74 15.33
N ALA A 44 14.33 -12.76 16.03
CA ALA A 44 13.58 -11.67 16.66
C ALA A 44 12.61 -10.99 15.69
N ALA A 45 13.04 -10.74 14.44
CA ALA A 45 12.20 -10.14 13.41
C ALA A 45 10.98 -11.00 13.00
N ASP A 46 11.08 -12.32 13.10
CA ASP A 46 9.95 -13.22 12.82
C ASP A 46 8.97 -13.31 13.99
N LEU A 47 9.47 -13.20 15.22
CA LEU A 47 8.62 -13.06 16.41
C LEU A 47 7.84 -11.74 16.40
N GLU A 48 8.50 -10.61 16.12
CA GLU A 48 7.84 -9.31 16.02
C GLU A 48 6.76 -9.29 14.92
N ALA A 49 7.03 -9.95 13.79
CA ALA A 49 6.07 -10.10 12.71
C ALA A 49 4.83 -10.92 13.13
N LEU A 50 4.99 -11.93 14.00
CA LEU A 50 3.88 -12.71 14.56
C LEU A 50 3.00 -11.84 15.48
N ILE A 51 3.60 -10.93 16.25
CA ILE A 51 2.92 -10.04 17.20
C ILE A 51 2.23 -8.86 16.49
N GLY A 52 2.45 -8.70 15.18
CA GLY A 52 1.79 -7.70 14.36
C GLY A 52 2.54 -6.37 14.28
N ARG A 53 3.81 -6.29 14.70
CA ARG A 53 4.66 -5.17 14.30
C ARG A 53 5.08 -5.41 12.86
N PRO A 54 4.63 -4.59 11.90
CA PRO A 54 5.10 -4.71 10.53
C PRO A 54 6.63 -4.55 10.55
N ARG A 55 7.31 -5.33 9.73
CA ARG A 55 8.75 -5.20 9.52
C ARG A 55 9.08 -3.73 9.26
N VAL A 56 9.81 -3.08 10.17
CA VAL A 56 10.54 -1.84 9.86
C VAL A 56 11.75 -2.27 9.04
N GLY A 57 11.48 -2.72 7.81
CA GLY A 57 12.45 -3.34 6.91
C GLY A 57 11.99 -3.30 5.46
N GLY A 58 10.97 -2.49 5.13
CA GLY A 58 10.75 -2.03 3.77
C GLY A 58 11.66 -0.83 3.50
N SER A 59 12.24 -0.76 2.30
CA SER A 59 12.80 0.48 1.76
C SER A 59 11.88 1.66 2.09
N ALA A 60 12.43 2.83 2.44
CA ALA A 60 11.65 4.03 2.76
C ALA A 60 10.46 4.17 1.80
N SER A 61 9.24 3.93 2.30
CA SER A 61 8.04 3.99 1.49
C SER A 61 7.50 5.40 1.53
N VAL A 62 7.51 6.08 0.39
CA VAL A 62 6.92 7.41 0.24
C VAL A 62 5.43 7.25 -0.06
N GLU A 63 4.60 7.79 0.82
CA GLU A 63 3.16 7.91 0.60
C GLU A 63 2.82 9.35 0.23
N VAL A 64 1.88 9.51 -0.69
CA VAL A 64 1.41 10.81 -1.16
C VAL A 64 -0.10 10.89 -0.97
N SER A 65 -0.53 12.05 -0.46
CA SER A 65 -1.91 12.49 -0.48
C SER A 65 -1.98 13.75 -1.33
N SER A 66 -2.69 13.68 -2.45
CA SER A 66 -2.82 14.79 -3.38
C SER A 66 -4.29 15.18 -3.54
N ILE A 67 -4.53 16.48 -3.59
CA ILE A 67 -5.82 17.08 -3.92
C ILE A 67 -5.62 17.88 -5.19
N VAL A 68 -6.30 17.48 -6.26
CA VAL A 68 -6.28 18.19 -7.55
C VAL A 68 -7.64 18.84 -7.77
N GLN A 69 -7.64 20.10 -8.18
CA GLN A 69 -8.85 20.87 -8.47
C GLN A 69 -8.76 21.40 -9.89
N VAL A 70 -9.78 21.11 -10.68
CA VAL A 70 -9.94 21.57 -12.05
C VAL A 70 -11.18 22.43 -12.13
N GLU A 71 -11.03 23.64 -12.66
CA GLU A 71 -12.12 24.60 -12.89
C GLU A 71 -12.49 24.60 -14.38
N GLY A 72 -13.73 24.97 -14.71
CA GLY A 72 -14.17 25.09 -16.10
C GLY A 72 -14.38 23.74 -16.81
N VAL A 73 -14.61 22.65 -16.06
CA VAL A 73 -14.77 21.32 -16.62
C VAL A 73 -16.14 21.20 -17.30
N ASP A 74 -16.14 20.99 -18.62
CA ASP A 74 -17.37 20.71 -19.36
C ASP A 74 -17.83 19.24 -19.18
N ARG A 75 -19.00 18.89 -19.72
CA ARG A 75 -19.56 17.53 -19.55
C ARG A 75 -18.70 16.46 -20.24
N LEU A 76 -18.09 16.77 -21.38
CA LEU A 76 -17.29 15.84 -22.16
C LEU A 76 -15.92 15.60 -21.50
N ALA A 77 -15.32 16.66 -20.96
CA ALA A 77 -14.15 16.64 -20.09
C ALA A 77 -14.40 15.76 -18.85
N ALA A 78 -15.53 15.97 -18.16
CA ALA A 78 -15.89 15.21 -16.96
C ALA A 78 -16.03 13.70 -17.23
N ASP A 79 -16.65 13.31 -18.34
CA ASP A 79 -16.81 11.90 -18.73
C ASP A 79 -15.46 11.24 -19.07
N ARG A 80 -14.56 11.97 -19.76
CA ARG A 80 -13.21 11.51 -20.07
C ARG A 80 -12.35 11.36 -18.81
N LEU A 81 -12.36 12.36 -17.94
CA LEU A 81 -11.65 12.34 -16.65
C LEU A 81 -12.15 11.20 -15.75
N GLY A 82 -13.47 10.97 -15.70
CA GLY A 82 -14.05 9.84 -14.96
C GLY A 82 -13.59 8.48 -15.47
N THR A 83 -13.59 8.29 -16.79
CA THR A 83 -13.10 7.07 -17.45
C THR A 83 -11.61 6.84 -17.16
N LEU A 84 -10.82 7.91 -17.21
CA LEU A 84 -9.38 7.83 -16.97
C LEU A 84 -9.05 7.47 -15.52
N VAL A 85 -9.77 8.02 -14.55
CA VAL A 85 -9.61 7.65 -13.15
C VAL A 85 -9.90 6.16 -12.92
N LEU A 86 -10.95 5.62 -13.54
CA LEU A 86 -11.26 4.19 -13.46
C LEU A 86 -10.14 3.33 -14.06
N ALA A 87 -9.51 3.76 -15.15
CA ALA A 87 -8.36 3.07 -15.72
C ALA A 87 -7.15 3.13 -14.75
N ALA A 88 -6.82 4.31 -14.24
CA ALA A 88 -5.67 4.55 -13.37
C ALA A 88 -5.72 3.74 -12.06
N VAL A 89 -6.90 3.61 -11.44
CA VAL A 89 -7.11 2.78 -10.24
C VAL A 89 -6.90 1.29 -10.53
N ASN A 90 -7.18 0.84 -11.75
CA ASN A 90 -7.06 -0.57 -12.15
C ASN A 90 -5.67 -0.95 -12.71
N THR A 91 -4.89 0.01 -13.20
CA THR A 91 -3.52 -0.22 -13.71
C THR A 91 -2.42 -0.17 -12.65
N GLY A 92 -2.72 0.25 -11.42
CA GLY A 92 -1.76 0.34 -10.30
C GLY A 92 -1.31 -1.03 -9.76
N GLY A 93 -0.57 -1.78 -10.56
CA GLY A 93 -0.27 -3.19 -10.34
C GLY A 93 1.16 -3.55 -9.96
N ASN A 94 2.07 -2.59 -9.74
CA ASN A 94 3.50 -2.93 -9.54
C ASN A 94 4.02 -2.85 -8.09
N SER A 95 3.26 -2.26 -7.17
CA SER A 95 3.73 -1.98 -5.79
C SER A 95 2.93 -2.69 -4.68
N GLY A 96 1.92 -3.50 -5.01
CA GLY A 96 1.13 -4.26 -4.03
C GLY A 96 0.26 -3.41 -3.08
N ARG A 97 0.32 -2.08 -3.15
CA ARG A 97 -0.55 -1.15 -2.41
C ARG A 97 -1.48 -0.46 -3.41
N GLN A 98 -2.78 -0.66 -3.24
CA GLN A 98 -3.80 -0.09 -4.12
C GLN A 98 -3.78 1.44 -4.06
N LEU A 99 -3.60 2.07 -5.23
CA LEU A 99 -3.88 3.48 -5.43
C LEU A 99 -5.39 3.72 -5.21
N ARG A 100 -5.73 4.67 -4.34
CA ARG A 100 -7.12 5.08 -4.10
C ARG A 100 -7.34 6.47 -4.67
N VAL A 101 -8.31 6.60 -5.56
CA VAL A 101 -8.74 7.88 -6.12
C VAL A 101 -10.22 8.10 -5.81
N GLN A 102 -10.57 9.29 -5.33
CA GLN A 102 -11.95 9.75 -5.19
C GLN A 102 -12.15 10.98 -6.06
N VAL A 103 -13.30 11.04 -6.75
CA VAL A 103 -13.66 12.15 -7.62
C VAL A 103 -14.95 12.77 -7.11
N VAL A 104 -14.97 14.09 -7.01
CA VAL A 104 -16.15 14.89 -6.68
C VAL A 104 -16.36 15.89 -7.80
N HIS A 105 -17.51 15.82 -8.47
CA HIS A 105 -17.89 16.76 -9.52
C HIS A 105 -18.99 17.70 -9.01
N ASP A 106 -18.71 18.99 -9.06
CA ASP A 106 -19.61 20.09 -8.72
C ASP A 106 -20.05 20.76 -10.03
N VAL A 107 -21.16 20.27 -10.58
CA VAL A 107 -21.67 20.71 -11.89
C VAL A 107 -22.10 22.18 -11.87
N GLU A 108 -22.69 22.65 -10.76
CA GLU A 108 -23.15 24.03 -10.62
C GLU A 108 -21.99 25.03 -10.66
N ARG A 109 -20.82 24.63 -10.14
CA ARG A 109 -19.60 25.44 -10.17
C ARG A 109 -18.63 25.07 -11.29
N SER A 110 -19.02 24.13 -12.17
CA SER A 110 -18.14 23.61 -13.24
C SER A 110 -16.76 23.20 -12.73
N ARG A 111 -16.74 22.49 -11.60
CA ARG A 111 -15.51 22.17 -10.86
C ARG A 111 -15.41 20.68 -10.56
N MET A 112 -14.24 20.11 -10.82
CA MET A 112 -13.95 18.71 -10.48
C MET A 112 -12.78 18.63 -9.49
N LYS A 113 -12.94 17.81 -8.44
CA LYS A 113 -11.94 17.58 -7.40
C LYS A 113 -11.55 16.11 -7.36
N PHE A 114 -10.25 15.86 -7.35
CA PHE A 114 -9.66 14.53 -7.19
C PHE A 114 -8.95 14.45 -5.85
N VAL A 115 -9.12 13.35 -5.13
CA VAL A 115 -8.37 13.01 -3.93
C VAL A 115 -7.63 11.70 -4.20
N ILE A 116 -6.31 11.76 -4.28
CA ILE A 116 -5.43 10.65 -4.65
C ILE A 116 -4.61 10.25 -3.43
N LEU A 117 -4.61 8.96 -3.11
CA LEU A 117 -3.85 8.37 -2.02
C LEU A 117 -3.09 7.15 -2.57
N GLY A 118 -1.76 7.17 -2.48
CA GLY A 118 -0.95 6.07 -3.00
C GLY A 118 0.55 6.28 -2.86
N GLY A 119 1.32 5.45 -3.56
CA GLY A 119 2.76 5.63 -3.71
C GLY A 119 3.10 6.84 -4.58
N ALA A 120 4.30 7.40 -4.40
CA ALA A 120 4.74 8.58 -5.14
C ALA A 120 4.76 8.35 -6.67
N ALA A 121 5.23 7.19 -7.13
CA ALA A 121 5.27 6.84 -8.55
C ALA A 121 3.86 6.75 -9.15
N ASP A 122 2.98 5.97 -8.52
CA ASP A 122 1.59 5.80 -8.97
C ASP A 122 0.84 7.14 -8.99
N THR A 123 1.10 8.00 -7.99
CA THR A 123 0.50 9.34 -7.93
C THR A 123 1.00 10.23 -9.07
N ALA A 124 2.30 10.21 -9.35
CA ALA A 124 2.88 10.98 -10.45
C ALA A 124 2.33 10.55 -11.81
N ASP A 125 2.11 9.25 -12.02
CA ASP A 125 1.52 8.74 -13.27
C ASP A 125 0.09 9.24 -13.46
N VAL A 126 -0.73 9.25 -12.39
CA VAL A 126 -2.07 9.84 -12.45
C VAL A 126 -2.04 11.33 -12.75
N LEU A 127 -1.15 12.08 -12.12
CA LEU A 127 -1.05 13.52 -12.36
C LEU A 127 -0.68 13.84 -13.82
N ARG A 128 0.21 13.06 -14.44
CA ARG A 128 0.53 13.22 -15.87
C ARG A 128 -0.67 12.93 -16.76
N LEU A 129 -1.39 11.85 -16.48
CA LEU A 129 -2.59 11.52 -17.25
C LEU A 129 -3.71 12.57 -17.14
N LEU A 130 -3.86 13.19 -15.96
CA LEU A 130 -4.80 14.30 -15.78
C LEU A 130 -4.39 15.51 -16.63
N ASP A 131 -3.12 15.87 -16.61
CA ASP A 131 -2.57 16.99 -17.39
C ASP A 131 -2.76 16.75 -18.90
N ASP A 132 -2.44 15.54 -19.40
CA ASP A 132 -2.58 15.17 -20.81
C ASP A 132 -4.03 15.25 -21.31
N VAL A 133 -5.02 14.90 -20.47
CA VAL A 133 -6.44 15.00 -20.84
C VAL A 133 -6.91 16.44 -20.89
N LEU A 134 -6.44 17.28 -19.97
CA LEU A 134 -6.80 18.70 -19.93
C LEU A 134 -6.14 19.47 -21.08
N ALA A 135 -4.89 19.17 -21.42
CA ALA A 135 -4.17 19.83 -22.51
C ALA A 135 -4.78 19.57 -23.90
N GLN A 136 -5.46 18.42 -24.09
CA GLN A 136 -6.16 18.11 -25.35
C GLN A 136 -7.41 18.97 -25.59
N GLU A 137 -7.88 19.72 -24.60
CA GLU A 137 -9.02 20.64 -24.76
C GLU A 137 -8.58 22.01 -25.28
N ASP A 138 -7.38 22.47 -24.92
CA ASP A 138 -6.86 23.78 -25.36
C ASP A 138 -6.50 23.82 -26.85
N ASP A 139 -6.16 22.67 -27.45
CA ASP A 139 -5.82 22.56 -28.89
C ASP A 139 -7.05 22.45 -29.83
N GLY A 140 -8.27 22.43 -29.26
CA GLY A 140 -9.53 22.25 -30.01
C GLY A 140 -10.34 23.53 -30.28
N GLY A 141 -9.81 24.72 -29.96
CA GLY A 141 -10.51 26.02 -30.05
C GLY A 141 -10.35 26.75 -31.39
#